data_AF-A0A7S1SBH6-F1
#
_entry.id   AF-A0A7S1SBH6-F1
#
_cell.length_a   1.000
_cell.length_b   1.000
_cell.length_c   1.000
_cell.angle_alpha   90.00
_cell.angle_beta   90.00
_cell.angle_gamma   90.00
#
_symmetry.space_group_name_H-M   'P 1'
#
loop_
_entity.id
_entity.type
_entity.pdbx_description
1 polymer ?
#
loop_
_entity_poly.entity_id
_entity_poly.type
_entity_poly.pdbx_seq_one_letter_code
_entity_poly.pdbx_strand_id
1 'polypeptide(L)'
;GYLARLPGAARCVVAFRGTVNSKNWQTDARLGMSDWPPTPQAGTPVSCPGCRVHDGFAMAYQELREEVRRLGEELRCDGLVVTGHSLGAAVATLATMDLRGGGARVDALWSFGSPRV
;
A
#
# COMPACT_ATOMS: atom_id res chain seq x y z
N GLY A 1 2.47 -2.64 -10.66
CA GLY A 1 2.75 -1.22 -10.42
C GLY A 1 4.18 -0.95 -10.83
N TYR A 2 4.81 0.08 -10.27
CA TYR A 2 6.27 0.24 -10.33
C TYR A 2 6.78 0.97 -9.10
N LEU A 3 8.08 0.82 -8.82
CA LEU A 3 8.82 1.64 -7.87
C LEU A 3 9.98 2.30 -8.63
N ALA A 4 10.07 3.63 -8.58
CA ALA A 4 11.08 4.39 -9.33
C ALA A 4 11.72 5.47 -8.46
N ARG A 5 13.03 5.66 -8.58
CA ARG A 5 13.76 6.77 -7.96
C ARG A 5 13.71 7.99 -8.88
N LEU A 6 13.37 9.15 -8.33
CA LEU A 6 13.33 10.40 -9.08
C LEU A 6 14.75 11.00 -9.21
N PRO A 7 15.09 11.61 -10.35
CA PRO A 7 16.37 12.29 -10.52
C PRO A 7 16.48 13.54 -9.62
N GLY A 8 17.68 13.80 -9.09
CA GLY A 8 18.00 15.02 -8.34
C GLY A 8 17.51 15.07 -6.88
N ALA A 9 16.73 14.09 -6.42
CA ALA A 9 16.38 13.92 -5.02
C ALA A 9 16.40 12.42 -4.69
N ALA A 10 16.78 12.04 -3.48
CA ALA A 10 16.65 10.66 -3.02
C ALA A 10 15.17 10.28 -2.71
N ARG A 11 14.21 10.80 -3.48
CA ARG A 11 12.80 10.46 -3.37
C ARG A 11 12.44 9.37 -4.37
N CYS A 12 11.56 8.46 -3.96
CA CYS A 12 11.03 7.42 -4.82
C CYS A 12 9.51 7.49 -4.90
N VAL A 13 8.97 7.04 -6.02
CA VAL A 13 7.54 6.90 -6.26
C VAL A 13 7.18 5.42 -6.29
N VAL A 14 6.20 5.02 -5.49
CA VAL A 14 5.56 3.70 -5.54
C VAL A 14 4.19 3.88 -6.15
N ALA A 15 3.97 3.33 -7.35
CA ALA A 15 2.71 3.44 -8.07
C ALA A 15 2.01 2.09 -8.16
N PHE A 16 0.79 2.00 -7.62
CA PHE A 16 -0.06 0.81 -7.70
C PHE A 16 -1.09 0.97 -8.81
N ARG A 17 -1.17 -0.02 -9.71
CA ARG A 17 -2.14 -0.03 -10.81
C ARG A 17 -3.50 -0.48 -10.29
N GLY A 18 -4.57 0.14 -10.78
CA GLY A 18 -5.93 -0.41 -10.64
C GLY A 18 -6.16 -1.69 -11.47
N THR A 19 -7.36 -2.25 -11.33
CA THR A 19 -7.86 -3.37 -12.14
C THR A 19 -8.10 -2.95 -13.59
N VAL A 20 -7.88 -3.88 -14.53
CA VAL A 20 -8.16 -3.66 -15.96
C VAL A 20 -9.67 -3.60 -16.22
N ASN A 21 -10.46 -4.32 -15.42
CA ASN A 21 -11.92 -4.27 -15.46
C ASN A 21 -12.48 -3.72 -14.14
N SER A 22 -12.70 -2.40 -14.12
CA SER A 22 -13.15 -1.66 -12.95
C SER A 22 -14.63 -1.90 -12.58
N LYS A 23 -15.42 -2.54 -13.46
CA LYS A 23 -16.82 -2.89 -13.13
C LYS A 23 -16.88 -4.25 -12.42
N ASN A 24 -16.12 -5.23 -12.89
CA ASN A 24 -16.12 -6.55 -12.28
C ASN A 24 -15.61 -6.53 -10.84
N TRP A 25 -14.58 -5.74 -10.50
CA TRP A 25 -14.11 -5.73 -9.10
C TRP A 25 -15.16 -5.19 -8.12
N GLN A 26 -16.07 -4.30 -8.53
CA GLN A 26 -17.13 -3.82 -7.63
C GLN A 26 -18.12 -4.94 -7.31
N THR A 27 -18.32 -5.85 -8.26
CA THR A 27 -19.21 -7.01 -8.13
C THR A 27 -18.51 -8.20 -7.47
N ASP A 28 -17.23 -8.43 -7.80
CA ASP A 28 -16.38 -9.53 -7.33
C ASP A 28 -15.66 -9.21 -6.02
N ALA A 29 -15.80 -7.97 -5.52
CA ALA A 29 -15.28 -7.56 -4.22
C ALA A 29 -15.79 -8.54 -3.17
N ARG A 30 -14.88 -9.36 -2.65
CA ARG A 30 -15.16 -10.18 -1.47
C ARG A 30 -15.50 -9.22 -0.34
N LEU A 31 -16.78 -9.11 0.01
CA LEU A 31 -17.31 -8.22 1.06
C LEU A 31 -16.79 -8.53 2.48
N GLY A 32 -15.81 -9.41 2.60
CA GLY A 32 -15.14 -9.72 3.86
C GLY A 32 -14.16 -8.62 4.27
N MET A 33 -13.93 -8.55 5.58
CA MET A 33 -13.07 -7.57 6.23
C MET A 33 -12.11 -8.31 7.16
N SER A 34 -10.82 -8.08 6.99
CA SER A 34 -9.73 -8.69 7.74
C SER A 34 -9.16 -7.71 8.75
N ASP A 35 -8.66 -8.23 9.87
CA ASP A 35 -7.92 -7.41 10.82
C ASP A 35 -6.63 -6.89 10.19
N TRP A 36 -6.28 -5.65 10.52
CA TRP A 36 -5.12 -4.95 9.97
C TRP A 36 -4.26 -4.32 11.07
N PRO A 37 -2.92 -4.47 11.03
CA PRO A 37 -2.13 -5.30 10.11
C PRO A 37 -2.35 -6.81 10.30
N PRO A 38 -2.16 -7.63 9.25
CA PRO A 38 -2.53 -9.06 9.20
C PRO A 38 -1.61 -9.97 10.05
N THR A 39 -0.60 -9.40 10.70
CA THR A 39 0.25 -10.13 11.65
C THR A 39 0.93 -9.12 12.58
N PRO A 40 0.66 -9.15 13.89
CA PRO A 40 1.61 -8.63 14.86
C PRO A 40 2.83 -9.54 14.77
N GLN A 41 3.93 -9.06 14.20
CA GLN A 41 5.21 -9.75 14.45
C GLN A 41 5.47 -9.55 15.95
N ALA A 42 5.86 -10.62 16.66
CA ALA A 42 6.09 -10.54 18.09
C ALA A 42 7.10 -9.41 18.37
N GLY A 43 6.68 -8.38 19.10
CA GLY A 43 7.49 -7.20 19.40
C GLY A 43 7.36 -6.00 18.46
N THR A 44 6.56 -6.06 17.38
CA THR A 44 6.20 -4.86 16.61
C THR A 44 4.89 -4.26 17.12
N PRO A 45 4.86 -2.97 17.48
CA PRO A 45 3.62 -2.30 17.84
C PRO A 45 2.61 -2.43 16.70
N VAL A 46 1.41 -2.93 17.01
CA VAL A 46 0.30 -2.92 16.07
C VAL A 46 0.00 -1.46 15.73
N SER A 47 0.20 -1.07 14.47
CA SER A 47 0.07 0.35 14.09
C SER A 47 -1.35 0.88 14.24
N CYS A 48 -2.35 -0.01 14.26
CA CYS A 48 -3.74 0.32 14.53
C CYS A 48 -4.49 -0.86 15.19
N PRO A 49 -4.63 -0.89 16.52
CA PRO A 49 -5.43 -1.90 17.21
C PRO A 49 -6.90 -1.86 16.77
N GLY A 50 -7.46 -3.02 16.38
CA GLY A 50 -8.87 -3.15 15.97
C GLY A 50 -9.19 -2.57 14.59
N CYS A 51 -8.19 -2.10 13.83
CA CYS A 51 -8.40 -1.72 12.45
C CYS A 51 -8.82 -2.94 11.62
N ARG A 52 -9.80 -2.74 10.74
CA ARG A 52 -10.24 -3.73 9.77
C ARG A 52 -10.24 -3.12 8.39
N VAL A 53 -9.85 -3.90 7.39
CA VAL A 53 -9.75 -3.46 6.00
C VAL A 53 -10.34 -4.52 5.08
N HIS A 54 -10.76 -4.13 3.88
CA HIS A 54 -11.37 -5.06 2.93
C HIS A 54 -10.39 -6.17 2.52
N ASP A 55 -10.83 -7.43 2.58
CA ASP A 55 -9.99 -8.63 2.38
C ASP A 55 -9.21 -8.59 1.06
N GLY A 56 -9.90 -8.21 -0.02
CA GLY A 56 -9.27 -8.13 -1.34
C GLY A 56 -8.13 -7.12 -1.41
N PHE A 57 -8.20 -6.01 -0.67
CA PHE A 57 -7.12 -5.01 -0.65
C PHE A 57 -5.97 -5.46 0.23
N ALA A 58 -6.27 -6.08 1.38
CA ALA A 58 -5.27 -6.70 2.24
C ALA A 58 -4.47 -7.75 1.49
N MET A 59 -5.13 -8.68 0.80
CA MET A 59 -4.49 -9.72 -0.02
C MET A 59 -3.62 -9.11 -1.12
N ALA A 60 -4.19 -8.18 -1.91
CA ALA A 60 -3.46 -7.55 -3.01
C ALA A 60 -2.21 -6.79 -2.55
N TYR A 61 -2.26 -6.17 -1.37
CA TYR A 61 -1.10 -5.52 -0.81
C TYR A 61 -0.10 -6.52 -0.21
N GLN A 62 -0.56 -7.56 0.50
CA GLN A 62 0.31 -8.58 1.10
C GLN A 62 1.21 -9.25 0.06
N GLU A 63 0.69 -9.55 -1.13
CA GLU A 63 1.47 -10.12 -2.24
C GLU A 63 2.63 -9.22 -2.69
N LEU A 64 2.52 -7.90 -2.49
CA LEU A 64 3.50 -6.90 -2.92
C LEU A 64 4.36 -6.35 -1.78
N ARG A 65 4.01 -6.62 -0.51
CA ARG A 65 4.58 -5.96 0.67
C ARG A 65 6.10 -6.10 0.74
N GLU A 66 6.60 -7.33 0.65
CA GLU A 66 8.03 -7.61 0.77
C GLU A 66 8.82 -7.05 -0.41
N GLU A 67 8.26 -7.09 -1.62
CA GLU A 67 8.91 -6.51 -2.80
C GLU A 67 9.01 -4.99 -2.72
N VAL A 68 7.96 -4.30 -2.23
CA VAL A 68 7.99 -2.84 -2.03
C VAL A 68 9.05 -2.45 -1.00
N ARG A 69 9.17 -3.20 0.10
CA ARG A 69 10.20 -2.97 1.12
C ARG A 69 11.61 -3.18 0.55
N ARG A 70 11.84 -4.34 -0.07
CA ARG A 70 13.13 -4.69 -0.70
C ARG A 70 13.58 -3.63 -1.70
N LEU A 71 12.70 -3.25 -2.63
CA LEU A 71 13.03 -2.25 -3.66
C LEU A 71 13.25 -0.84 -3.06
N GLY A 72 12.54 -0.49 -2.00
CA GLY A 72 12.75 0.78 -1.29
C GLY A 72 14.16 0.89 -0.68
N GLU A 73 14.66 -0.21 -0.10
CA GLU A 73 16.01 -0.31 0.43
C GLU A 73 17.07 -0.31 -0.69
N GLU A 74 16.88 -1.13 -1.73
CA GLU A 74 17.79 -1.24 -2.88
C GLU A 74 17.99 0.11 -3.59
N LEU A 75 16.92 0.88 -3.76
CA LEU A 75 16.99 2.20 -4.41
C LEU A 75 17.46 3.33 -3.49
N ARG A 76 17.71 3.06 -2.19
CA ARG A 76 18.14 4.04 -1.19
C ARG A 76 17.23 5.27 -1.16
N CYS A 77 15.94 5.02 -0.98
CA CYS A 77 14.92 6.05 -0.94
C CYS A 77 14.89 6.73 0.45
N ASP A 78 15.22 8.02 0.50
CA ASP A 78 15.13 8.86 1.72
C ASP A 78 13.68 9.31 2.00
N GLY A 79 12.83 9.29 0.97
CA GLY A 79 11.42 9.65 1.07
C GLY A 79 10.59 8.97 -0.02
N LEU A 80 9.38 8.56 0.33
CA LEU A 80 8.45 7.87 -0.55
C LEU A 80 7.24 8.74 -0.87
N VAL A 81 6.86 8.78 -2.14
CA VAL A 81 5.53 9.18 -2.57
C VAL A 81 4.79 7.94 -3.03
N VAL A 82 3.63 7.68 -2.45
CA VAL A 82 2.83 6.51 -2.80
C VAL A 82 1.60 6.98 -3.56
N THR A 83 1.28 6.31 -4.66
CA THR A 83 0.15 6.72 -5.52
C THR A 83 -0.60 5.54 -6.11
N GLY A 84 -1.86 5.77 -6.44
CA GLY A 84 -2.68 4.81 -7.15
C GLY A 84 -4.01 5.41 -7.61
N HIS A 85 -4.65 4.71 -8.56
CA HIS A 85 -6.00 5.01 -9.04
C HIS A 85 -6.92 3.79 -8.85
N SER A 86 -8.19 4.04 -8.51
CA SER A 86 -9.21 3.00 -8.32
C SER A 86 -8.76 1.95 -7.28
N LEU A 87 -8.77 0.66 -7.60
CA LEU A 87 -8.22 -0.40 -6.74
C LEU A 87 -6.78 -0.09 -6.29
N GLY A 88 -5.95 0.46 -7.19
CA GLY A 88 -4.56 0.79 -6.87
C GLY A 88 -4.45 1.85 -5.79
N ALA A 89 -5.43 2.76 -5.67
CA ALA A 89 -5.46 3.76 -4.62
C ALA A 89 -5.75 3.16 -3.23
N ALA A 90 -6.58 2.11 -3.17
CA ALA A 90 -6.83 1.37 -1.93
C ALA A 90 -5.56 0.64 -1.45
N VAL A 91 -4.89 -0.05 -2.38
CA VAL A 91 -3.61 -0.72 -2.09
C VAL A 91 -2.53 0.30 -1.69
N ALA A 92 -2.47 1.45 -2.36
CA ALA A 92 -1.56 2.56 -2.02
C ALA A 92 -1.79 3.09 -0.59
N THR A 93 -3.04 3.08 -0.12
CA THR A 93 -3.39 3.49 1.24
C THR A 93 -2.85 2.51 2.27
N LEU A 94 -3.07 1.21 2.08
CA LEU A 94 -2.54 0.16 2.96
C LEU A 94 -1.00 0.14 2.97
N ALA A 95 -0.39 0.28 1.80
CA ALA A 95 1.05 0.38 1.66
C ALA A 95 1.62 1.58 2.44
N THR A 96 0.96 2.73 2.36
CA THR A 96 1.38 3.92 3.11
C THR A 96 1.33 3.69 4.61
N MET A 97 0.26 3.05 5.12
CA MET A 97 0.14 2.74 6.54
C MET A 97 1.22 1.77 7.01
N ASP A 98 1.50 0.71 6.25
CA ASP A 98 2.54 -0.28 6.60
C ASP A 98 3.95 0.30 6.53
N LEU A 99 4.26 1.08 5.49
CA LEU A 99 5.56 1.73 5.33
C LEU A 99 5.84 2.70 6.49
N ARG A 100 4.87 3.54 6.84
CA ARG A 100 4.99 4.44 8.00
C ARG A 100 5.10 3.67 9.31
N GLY A 101 4.32 2.60 9.48
CA GLY A 101 4.39 1.72 10.65
C GLY A 101 5.75 1.02 10.79
N GLY A 102 6.42 0.73 9.68
CA GLY A 102 7.79 0.21 9.63
C GLY A 102 8.89 1.28 9.75
N GLY A 103 8.53 2.55 9.95
CA GLY A 103 9.49 3.65 10.12
C GLY A 103 9.94 4.32 8.82
N ALA A 104 9.46 3.90 7.65
CA ALA A 104 9.80 4.55 6.39
C ALA A 104 9.15 5.95 6.29
N ARG A 105 9.91 6.92 5.77
CA ARG A 105 9.40 8.26 5.51
C ARG A 105 8.53 8.28 4.25
N VAL A 106 7.21 8.37 4.44
CA VAL A 106 6.26 8.59 3.34
C VAL A 106 5.82 10.04 3.32
N ASP A 107 6.36 10.82 2.38
CA ASP A 107 6.12 12.26 2.21
C ASP A 107 4.68 12.55 1.77
N ALA A 108 4.12 11.71 0.89
CA ALA A 108 2.76 11.91 0.38
C ALA A 108 2.08 10.60 -0.04
N LEU A 109 0.76 10.59 0.08
CA LEU A 109 -0.14 9.62 -0.55
C LEU A 109 -1.04 10.37 -1.53
N TRP A 110 -1.03 9.98 -2.80
CA TRP A 110 -1.95 10.48 -3.81
C TRP A 110 -2.92 9.38 -4.23
N SER A 111 -4.15 9.48 -3.76
CA SER A 111 -5.21 8.50 -4.00
C SER A 111 -6.28 9.08 -4.92
N PHE A 112 -6.47 8.51 -6.11
CA PHE A 112 -7.48 8.97 -7.08
C PHE A 112 -8.58 7.94 -7.28
N GLY A 113 -9.84 8.34 -7.12
CA GLY A 113 -10.99 7.44 -7.29
C GLY A 113 -10.94 6.20 -6.38
N SER A 114 -10.36 6.34 -5.18
CA SER A 114 -10.17 5.23 -4.25
C SER A 114 -11.52 4.74 -3.72
N PRO A 115 -11.77 3.42 -3.64
CA PRO A 115 -12.79 2.91 -2.74
C PRO A 115 -12.36 3.14 -1.28
N ARG A 116 -13.31 2.94 -0.36
CA ARG A 116 -13.01 2.89 1.08
C ARG A 116 -12.15 1.66 1.36
N VAL A 117 -11.19 1.80 2.26
CA VAL A 117 -10.16 0.80 2.56
C VAL A 117 -10.47 0.11 3.88
#